data_AF-A0A7X5L871-F1
#
_entry.id   AF-A0A7X5L871-F1
#
_cell.length_a   1.000
_cell.length_b   1.000
_cell.length_c   1.000
_cell.angle_alpha   90.00
_cell.angle_beta   90.00
_cell.angle_gamma   90.00
#
_symmetry.space_group_name_H-M   'P 1'
#
loop_
_entity.id
_entity.type
_entity.pdbx_description
1 polymer ?
#
loop_
_entity_poly.entity_id
_entity_poly.type
_entity_poly.pdbx_seq_one_letter_code
_entity_poly.pdbx_strand_id
1 'polypeptide(L)'
;MDGERGAGYIQLTGEGIQRAFLIKMGASYNGDIPAEYIAENYPIEAAVYYWTEVNKTGAGNLNAYVEQYAKDDNMDGIFLITQYFVNGYVDGIDEALSKIRKGEKFKINSNTHKLEVNGKSYQLPNGWYDRELNWGKAYNELQKIK
;
A
#
# COMPACT_ATOMS: atom_id res chain seq x y z
N MET A 1 14.21 21.39 4.88
CA MET A 1 13.39 20.61 3.91
C MET A 1 13.13 19.24 4.53
N ASP A 2 12.58 19.21 5.75
CA ASP A 2 12.58 17.98 6.57
C ASP A 2 11.21 17.28 6.61
N GLY A 3 10.19 17.92 6.03
CA GLY A 3 8.83 17.38 5.84
C GLY A 3 8.68 16.32 4.75
N GLU A 4 9.73 16.04 3.99
CA GLU A 4 9.71 15.05 2.89
C GLU A 4 10.31 13.69 3.28
N ARG A 5 10.84 13.55 4.50
CA ARG A 5 11.33 12.25 4.98
C ARG A 5 10.17 11.33 5.30
N GLY A 6 10.26 10.06 4.90
CA GLY A 6 9.27 9.04 5.24
C GLY A 6 9.46 8.52 6.67
N ALA A 7 8.35 8.21 7.35
CA ALA A 7 8.36 7.72 8.73
C ALA A 7 7.80 6.29 8.86
N GLY A 8 8.44 5.47 9.69
CA GLY A 8 8.01 4.11 9.99
C GLY A 8 8.03 3.14 8.79
N TYR A 9 7.34 2.01 8.93
CA TYR A 9 7.38 0.94 7.92
C TYR A 9 6.71 1.31 6.60
N ILE A 10 5.70 2.18 6.65
CA ILE A 10 4.96 2.63 5.47
C ILE A 10 5.62 3.84 4.78
N GLN A 11 6.68 4.40 5.40
CA GLN A 11 7.28 5.66 4.97
C GLN A 11 6.22 6.76 4.85
N LEU A 12 5.50 7.04 5.94
CA LEU A 12 4.50 8.10 5.99
C LEU A 12 5.19 9.44 5.70
N THR A 13 4.95 10.00 4.51
CA THR A 13 5.67 11.18 4.00
C THR A 13 4.75 12.39 3.92
N GLY A 14 5.33 13.58 4.13
CA GLY A 14 4.62 14.84 4.08
C GLY A 14 4.33 15.36 5.48
N GLU A 15 4.92 16.50 5.83
CA GLU A 15 4.81 17.10 7.16
C GLU A 15 3.37 17.27 7.62
N GLY A 16 2.47 17.74 6.74
CA GLY A 16 1.06 17.90 7.07
C GLY A 16 0.38 16.59 7.45
N ILE A 17 0.69 15.50 6.74
CA ILE A 17 0.16 14.16 7.03
C ILE A 17 0.75 13.63 8.34
N GLN A 18 2.05 13.80 8.55
CA GLN A 18 2.74 13.38 9.77
C GLN A 18 2.22 14.12 11.01
N ARG A 19 1.99 15.44 10.91
CA ARG A 19 1.42 16.23 12.01
C ARG A 19 -0.03 15.84 12.30
N ALA A 20 -0.84 15.62 11.26
CA ALA A 20 -2.21 15.12 11.43
C ALA A 20 -2.24 13.76 12.13
N PHE A 21 -1.32 12.86 11.76
CA PHE A 21 -1.12 11.58 12.44
C PHE A 21 -0.78 11.76 13.92
N LEU A 22 0.21 12.60 14.25
CA LEU A 22 0.62 12.84 15.64
C LEU A 22 -0.52 13.41 16.50
N ILE A 23 -1.30 14.34 15.95
CA ILE A 23 -2.50 14.88 16.62
C ILE A 23 -3.49 13.75 16.91
N LYS A 24 -3.71 12.84 15.96
CA LYS A 24 -4.63 11.70 16.13
C LYS A 24 -4.14 10.69 17.17
N MET A 25 -2.82 10.56 17.34
CA MET A 25 -2.20 9.78 18.42
C MET A 25 -2.23 10.48 19.78
N GLY A 26 -2.71 11.73 19.84
CA GLY A 26 -2.66 12.54 21.06
C GLY A 26 -1.23 12.89 21.48
N ALA A 27 -0.27 12.81 20.55
CA ALA A 27 1.12 13.10 20.83
C ALA A 27 1.33 14.62 20.94
N SER A 28 2.00 15.06 22.01
CA SER A 28 2.34 16.47 22.23
C SER A 28 3.63 16.91 21.51
N TYR A 29 4.10 16.13 20.54
CA TYR A 29 5.36 16.39 19.85
C TYR A 29 5.24 17.57 18.89
N ASN A 30 6.00 18.63 19.17
CA ASN A 30 6.05 19.86 18.37
C ASN A 30 7.46 20.14 17.80
N GLY A 31 8.33 19.13 17.78
CA GLY A 31 9.69 19.28 17.24
C GLY A 31 9.74 19.41 15.71
N ASP A 32 10.94 19.66 15.22
CA ASP A 32 11.20 20.00 13.81
C ASP A 32 11.23 18.78 12.88
N ILE A 33 11.41 17.57 13.42
CA ILE A 33 11.56 16.34 12.63
C ILE A 33 10.52 15.31 13.06
N PRO A 34 9.23 15.52 12.73
CA PRO A 34 8.16 14.58 13.07
C PRO A 34 8.40 13.18 12.50
N ALA A 35 9.07 13.05 11.35
CA ALA A 35 9.35 11.76 10.73
C ALA A 35 10.21 10.83 11.60
N GLU A 36 11.27 11.36 12.23
CA GLU A 36 12.15 10.59 13.12
C GLU A 36 11.38 10.17 14.37
N TYR A 37 10.65 11.10 14.99
CA TYR A 37 9.85 10.81 16.16
C TYR A 37 8.78 9.73 15.90
N ILE A 38 8.10 9.79 14.75
CA ILE A 38 7.12 8.77 14.34
C ILE A 38 7.80 7.42 14.11
N ALA A 39 8.97 7.40 13.45
CA ALA A 39 9.68 6.16 13.16
C ALA A 39 10.13 5.43 14.43
N GLU A 40 10.51 6.17 15.46
CA GLU A 40 10.95 5.62 16.75
C GLU A 40 9.80 5.18 17.66
N ASN A 41 8.70 5.93 17.67
CA ASN A 41 7.65 5.76 18.68
C ASN A 41 6.38 5.10 18.15
N TYR A 42 6.08 5.24 16.85
CA TYR A 42 4.81 4.83 16.25
C TYR A 42 4.94 4.19 14.85
N PRO A 43 5.92 3.30 14.59
CA PRO A 43 6.18 2.81 13.23
C PRO A 43 5.05 1.93 12.67
N ILE A 44 4.32 1.21 13.53
CA ILE A 44 3.19 0.36 13.13
C ILE A 44 1.92 1.19 13.01
N GLU A 45 1.66 2.08 13.97
CA GLU A 45 0.50 2.95 14.01
C GLU A 45 0.48 3.89 12.80
N ALA A 46 1.65 4.37 12.36
CA ALA A 46 1.78 5.13 11.12
C ALA A 46 1.33 4.31 9.90
N ALA A 47 1.65 3.01 9.86
CA ALA A 47 1.18 2.12 8.79
C ALA A 47 -0.34 1.89 8.85
N VAL A 48 -0.89 1.67 10.05
CA VAL A 48 -2.35 1.53 10.24
C VAL A 48 -3.07 2.81 9.82
N TYR A 49 -2.60 3.97 10.28
CA TYR A 49 -3.15 5.28 9.91
C TYR A 49 -3.14 5.51 8.40
N TYR A 50 -2.04 5.16 7.72
CA TYR A 50 -1.97 5.26 6.26
C TYR A 50 -3.08 4.47 5.56
N TRP A 51 -3.36 3.26 6.05
CA TRP A 51 -4.41 2.40 5.50
C TRP A 51 -5.83 2.84 5.85
N THR A 52 -6.04 3.45 7.03
CA THR A 52 -7.37 3.79 7.55
C THR A 52 -7.80 5.24 7.29
N GLU A 53 -6.87 6.18 7.10
CA GLU A 53 -7.20 7.62 7.09
C GLU A 53 -6.75 8.34 5.81
N VAL A 54 -5.67 7.88 5.18
CA VAL A 54 -5.10 8.59 4.03
C VAL A 54 -5.85 8.19 2.76
N ASN A 55 -6.49 9.16 2.11
CA ASN A 55 -7.15 8.96 0.83
C ASN A 55 -6.12 8.67 -0.27
N LYS A 56 -6.21 7.49 -0.87
CA LYS A 56 -5.26 6.99 -1.89
C LYS A 56 -5.94 6.52 -3.16
N THR A 57 -7.24 6.34 -3.13
CA THR A 57 -8.01 5.74 -4.23
C THR A 57 -9.30 6.52 -4.46
N GLY A 58 -9.98 6.25 -5.58
CA GLY A 58 -11.34 6.76 -5.81
C GLY A 58 -12.39 6.25 -4.82
N ALA A 59 -12.07 5.24 -4.01
CA ALA A 59 -12.91 4.72 -2.93
C ALA A 59 -12.59 5.35 -1.56
N GLY A 60 -11.60 6.25 -1.49
CA GLY A 60 -11.07 6.81 -0.25
C GLY A 60 -9.77 6.13 0.18
N ASN A 61 -9.69 5.72 1.44
CA ASN A 61 -8.53 5.02 2.01
C ASN A 61 -8.41 3.57 1.49
N LEU A 62 -7.30 2.90 1.80
CA LEU A 62 -7.04 1.55 1.30
C LEU A 62 -7.96 0.50 1.91
N ASN A 63 -8.39 0.66 3.17
CA ASN A 63 -9.35 -0.25 3.79
C ASN A 63 -10.71 -0.20 3.07
N ALA A 64 -11.21 1.00 2.77
CA ALA A 64 -12.45 1.19 2.03
C ALA A 64 -12.35 0.59 0.62
N TYR A 65 -11.18 0.71 -0.03
CA TYR A 65 -10.94 0.08 -1.33
C TYR A 65 -11.01 -1.44 -1.25
N VAL A 66 -10.36 -2.05 -0.25
CA VAL A 66 -10.38 -3.50 -0.03
C VAL A 66 -11.81 -3.96 0.29
N GLU A 67 -12.51 -3.29 1.21
CA GLU A 67 -13.89 -3.62 1.57
C GLU A 67 -14.84 -3.58 0.35
N GLN A 68 -14.64 -2.60 -0.53
CA GLN A 68 -15.47 -2.45 -1.71
C GLN A 68 -15.21 -3.51 -2.79
N TYR A 69 -13.98 -3.99 -2.94
CA TYR A 69 -13.56 -4.76 -4.12
C TYR A 69 -12.96 -6.14 -3.85
N ALA A 70 -12.56 -6.46 -2.62
CA ALA A 70 -12.05 -7.77 -2.26
C ALA A 70 -13.20 -8.79 -2.20
N LYS A 71 -13.29 -9.59 -3.25
CA LYS A 71 -14.11 -10.81 -3.30
C LYS A 71 -13.18 -12.01 -3.23
N ASP A 72 -13.65 -13.14 -2.68
CA ASP A 72 -12.83 -14.34 -2.47
C ASP A 72 -12.12 -14.83 -3.76
N ASP A 73 -12.67 -14.54 -4.94
CA ASP A 73 -12.14 -14.94 -6.25
C ASP A 73 -11.11 -13.97 -6.88
N ASN A 74 -10.86 -12.79 -6.28
CA ASN A 74 -9.94 -11.79 -6.83
C ASN A 74 -8.98 -11.19 -5.80
N MET A 75 -8.73 -11.89 -4.69
CA MET A 75 -7.92 -11.36 -3.60
C MET A 75 -6.48 -11.01 -4.03
N ASP A 76 -5.85 -11.83 -4.87
CA ASP A 76 -4.49 -11.57 -5.39
C ASP A 76 -4.43 -10.32 -6.26
N GLY A 77 -5.47 -10.08 -7.07
CA GLY A 77 -5.58 -8.86 -7.88
C GLY A 77 -5.72 -7.62 -7.01
N ILE A 78 -6.55 -7.68 -5.96
CA ILE A 78 -6.70 -6.57 -5.01
C ILE A 78 -5.41 -6.35 -4.22
N PHE A 79 -4.74 -7.41 -3.77
CA PHE A 79 -3.44 -7.31 -3.11
C PHE A 79 -2.42 -6.58 -4.00
N LEU A 80 -2.24 -7.03 -5.26
CA LEU A 80 -1.35 -6.37 -6.24
C LEU A 80 -1.67 -4.88 -6.39
N ILE A 81 -2.94 -4.52 -6.57
CA ILE A 81 -3.37 -3.14 -6.73
C ILE A 81 -3.02 -2.29 -5.51
N THR A 82 -3.28 -2.79 -4.30
CA THR A 82 -2.91 -2.06 -3.07
C THR A 82 -1.41 -1.82 -2.97
N GLN A 83 -0.56 -2.74 -3.45
CA GLN A 83 0.89 -2.53 -3.45
C GLN A 83 1.32 -1.38 -4.36
N TYR A 84 0.68 -1.20 -5.53
CA TYR A 84 0.90 -0.04 -6.39
C TYR A 84 0.54 1.29 -5.70
N PHE A 85 -0.56 1.33 -4.94
CA PHE A 85 -0.96 2.53 -4.19
C PHE A 85 -0.12 2.80 -2.95
N VAL A 86 0.52 1.77 -2.38
CA VAL A 86 1.41 1.92 -1.23
C VAL A 86 2.79 2.38 -1.66
N ASN A 87 3.44 1.65 -2.58
CA ASN A 87 4.81 1.96 -2.98
C ASN A 87 5.17 1.30 -4.31
N GLY A 88 4.85 1.98 -5.40
CA GLY A 88 5.25 1.53 -6.74
C GLY A 88 4.36 1.98 -7.88
N TYR A 89 3.53 3.02 -7.69
CA TYR A 89 2.68 3.54 -8.75
C TYR A 89 3.51 3.91 -9.98
N VAL A 90 3.03 3.54 -11.16
CA VAL A 90 3.68 3.84 -12.43
C VAL A 90 2.69 4.48 -13.38
N ASP A 91 3.17 5.46 -14.15
CA ASP A 91 2.32 6.21 -15.08
C ASP A 91 1.68 5.28 -16.11
N GLY A 92 0.39 5.50 -16.37
CA GLY A 92 -0.38 4.75 -17.36
C GLY A 92 -0.87 3.37 -16.91
N ILE A 93 -0.64 2.97 -15.65
CA ILE A 93 -1.09 1.66 -15.14
C ILE A 93 -2.59 1.59 -14.81
N ASP A 94 -3.27 2.73 -14.66
CA ASP A 94 -4.66 2.81 -14.21
C ASP A 94 -5.63 1.88 -14.95
N GLU A 95 -5.49 1.83 -16.28
CA GLU A 95 -6.31 0.96 -17.12
C GLU A 95 -6.10 -0.52 -16.77
N ALA A 96 -4.84 -0.92 -16.55
CA ALA A 96 -4.49 -2.29 -16.18
C ALA A 96 -5.01 -2.64 -14.78
N LEU A 97 -4.82 -1.77 -13.78
CA LEU A 97 -5.32 -1.99 -12.42
C LEU A 97 -6.86 -2.07 -12.41
N SER A 98 -7.54 -1.22 -13.18
CA SER A 98 -9.00 -1.24 -13.29
C SER A 98 -9.52 -2.54 -13.92
N LYS A 99 -8.80 -3.11 -14.90
CA LYS A 99 -9.11 -4.40 -15.50
C LYS A 99 -8.86 -5.56 -14.53
N ILE A 100 -7.71 -5.58 -13.83
CA ILE A 100 -7.38 -6.60 -12.81
C ILE A 100 -8.46 -6.62 -11.72
N ARG A 101 -8.88 -5.44 -11.23
CA ARG A 101 -9.99 -5.33 -10.27
C ARG A 101 -11.28 -6.00 -10.76
N LYS A 102 -11.53 -5.99 -12.07
CA LYS A 102 -12.69 -6.63 -12.71
C LYS A 102 -12.48 -8.11 -13.06
N GLY A 103 -11.37 -8.71 -12.67
CA GLY A 103 -11.06 -10.12 -12.88
C GLY A 103 -10.21 -10.42 -14.13
N GLU A 104 -9.64 -9.40 -14.78
CA GLU A 104 -8.68 -9.62 -15.87
C GLU A 104 -7.46 -10.37 -15.35
N LYS A 105 -7.03 -11.40 -16.09
CA LYS A 105 -5.84 -12.16 -15.72
C LYS A 105 -4.59 -11.33 -15.95
N PHE A 106 -3.63 -11.52 -15.06
CA PHE A 106 -2.32 -10.90 -15.16
C PHE A 106 -1.23 -11.93 -14.97
N LYS A 107 -0.01 -11.58 -15.35
CA LYS A 107 1.17 -12.41 -15.17
C LYS A 107 2.31 -11.58 -14.57
N ILE A 108 3.03 -12.19 -13.64
CA ILE A 108 4.29 -11.66 -13.12
C ILE A 108 5.43 -12.32 -13.91
N ASN A 109 6.25 -11.51 -14.56
CA ASN A 109 7.44 -11.98 -15.26
C ASN A 109 8.66 -11.78 -14.35
N SER A 110 9.09 -12.87 -13.72
CA SER A 110 10.15 -12.80 -12.71
C SER A 110 11.51 -12.41 -13.30
N ASN A 111 11.76 -12.75 -14.57
CA ASN A 111 13.02 -12.45 -15.26
C ASN A 111 13.17 -10.96 -15.57
N THR A 112 12.06 -10.30 -15.92
CA THR A 112 12.07 -8.86 -16.28
C THR A 112 11.60 -7.97 -15.16
N HIS A 113 11.12 -8.54 -14.05
CA HIS A 113 10.52 -7.83 -12.92
C HIS A 113 9.33 -6.96 -13.32
N LYS A 114 8.45 -7.51 -14.17
CA LYS A 114 7.30 -6.77 -14.72
C LYS A 114 5.97 -7.48 -14.53
N LEU A 115 4.94 -6.66 -14.37
CA LEU A 115 3.54 -7.03 -14.50
C LEU A 115 3.14 -7.01 -15.98
N GLU A 116 2.55 -8.09 -16.47
CA GLU A 116 2.01 -8.23 -17.82
C GLU A 116 0.48 -8.33 -17.77
N VAL A 117 -0.22 -7.41 -18.46
CA VAL A 117 -1.68 -7.37 -18.54
C VAL A 117 -2.08 -6.99 -19.95
N ASN A 118 -2.84 -7.87 -20.63
CA ASN A 118 -3.38 -7.62 -21.97
C ASN A 118 -2.34 -7.06 -22.97
N GLY A 119 -1.16 -7.69 -23.02
CA GLY A 119 -0.06 -7.30 -23.91
C GLY A 119 0.71 -6.03 -23.51
N LYS A 120 0.34 -5.35 -22.42
CA LYS A 120 1.11 -4.24 -21.83
C LYS A 120 1.99 -4.75 -20.69
N SER A 121 3.08 -4.05 -20.44
CA SER A 121 4.08 -4.43 -19.43
C SER A 121 4.46 -3.23 -18.55
N TYR A 122 4.45 -3.43 -17.23
CA TYR A 122 4.66 -2.39 -16.22
C TYR A 122 5.70 -2.84 -15.20
N GLN A 123 6.44 -1.91 -14.61
CA GLN A 123 7.32 -2.25 -13.48
C GLN A 123 6.50 -2.71 -12.29
N LEU A 124 7.00 -3.71 -11.57
CA LEU A 124 6.36 -4.19 -10.35
C LEU A 124 6.52 -3.18 -9.20
N PRO A 125 5.64 -3.25 -8.18
CA PRO A 125 5.80 -2.44 -6.98
C PRO A 125 7.12 -2.71 -6.27
N ASN A 126 7.63 -1.71 -5.55
CA ASN A 126 8.90 -1.80 -4.84
C ASN A 126 8.87 -2.92 -3.79
N GLY A 127 9.82 -3.85 -3.86
CA GLY A 127 9.90 -5.00 -2.96
C GLY A 127 8.82 -6.06 -3.23
N TRP A 128 8.30 -6.15 -4.46
CA TRP A 128 7.22 -7.07 -4.84
C TRP A 128 7.40 -8.49 -4.31
N TYR A 129 8.54 -9.14 -4.55
CA TYR A 129 8.71 -10.55 -4.20
C TYR A 129 8.64 -10.82 -2.69
N ASP A 130 9.19 -9.92 -1.86
CA ASP A 130 9.08 -10.05 -0.40
C ASP A 130 7.63 -9.85 0.06
N ARG A 131 6.93 -8.89 -0.55
CA ARG A 131 5.51 -8.61 -0.28
C ARG A 131 4.63 -9.79 -0.68
N GLU A 132 4.84 -10.33 -1.88
CA GLU A 132 4.14 -11.51 -2.40
C GLU A 132 4.36 -12.74 -1.52
N LEU A 133 5.61 -12.99 -1.11
CA LEU A 133 5.93 -14.09 -0.21
C LEU A 133 5.22 -13.95 1.14
N ASN A 134 5.24 -12.75 1.74
CA ASN A 134 4.60 -12.50 3.03
C ASN A 134 3.07 -12.55 2.93
N TRP A 135 2.50 -12.05 1.83
CA TRP A 135 1.08 -12.20 1.52
C TRP A 135 0.67 -13.66 1.43
N GLY A 136 1.39 -14.47 0.65
CA GLY A 136 1.08 -15.90 0.51
C GLY A 136 1.07 -16.63 1.85
N LYS A 137 2.04 -16.33 2.74
CA LYS A 137 2.05 -16.87 4.11
C LYS A 137 0.81 -16.44 4.90
N ALA A 138 0.53 -15.14 4.94
CA ALA A 138 -0.61 -14.60 5.69
C ALA A 138 -1.95 -15.14 5.16
N TYR A 139 -2.13 -15.17 3.85
CA TYR A 139 -3.34 -15.68 3.20
C TYR A 139 -3.56 -17.15 3.50
N ASN A 140 -2.51 -17.98 3.44
CA ASN A 140 -2.60 -19.40 3.79
C ASN A 140 -2.99 -19.62 5.26
N GLU A 141 -2.49 -18.82 6.20
CA GLU A 141 -2.93 -18.90 7.60
C GLU A 141 -4.40 -18.51 7.76
N LEU A 142 -4.87 -17.47 7.05
CA LEU A 142 -6.28 -17.05 7.08
C LEU A 142 -7.22 -18.15 6.58
N GLN A 143 -6.81 -18.92 5.57
CA GLN A 143 -7.63 -20.05 5.07
C GLN A 143 -7.76 -21.20 6.09
N LYS A 144 -6.89 -21.30 7.10
CA LYS A 144 -6.99 -22.34 8.14
C LYS A 144 -8.02 -22.02 9.22
N ILE A 145 -8.45 -20.77 9.31
CA ILE A 145 -9.36 -20.27 10.36
C ILE A 145 -10.80 -20.14 9.83
N LYS A 146 -11.00 -20.28 8.50
CA LYS A 146 -12.31 -20.40 7.85
C LYS A 146 -12.81 -21.84 7.90
#